data_AF-A0A150HBS6-F1
#
_entry.id   AF-A0A150HBS6-F1
#
_cell.length_a   1.000
_cell.length_b   1.000
_cell.length_c   1.000
_cell.angle_alpha   90.00
_cell.angle_beta   90.00
_cell.angle_gamma   90.00
#
_symmetry.space_group_name_H-M   'P 1'
#
loop_
_entity.id
_entity.type
_entity.pdbx_description
1 polymer ?
#
loop_
_entity_poly.entity_id
_entity_poly.type
_entity_poly.pdbx_seq_one_letter_code
_entity_poly.pdbx_strand_id
1 'polypeptide(L)'
;MTDRMECPIAWCNGDIDNHGGVGQEPSEWLHVDHGRDIVHGAAIYRTQKGSAPVRWEMVVGGRVVAAGADLAVLAEKLRDIAGAVEAMKFEEMSRS
;
A
#
# COMPACT_ATOMS: atom_id res chain seq x y z
N MET A 1 2.90 6.23 -19.36
CA MET A 1 4.01 6.73 -18.52
C MET A 1 3.34 7.36 -17.33
N THR A 2 3.60 6.87 -16.11
CA THR A 2 3.23 7.61 -14.90
C THR A 2 4.23 8.76 -14.78
N ASP A 3 3.72 9.99 -14.76
CA ASP A 3 4.56 11.17 -14.60
C ASP A 3 5.12 11.16 -13.18
N ARG A 4 6.45 11.14 -13.09
CA ARG A 4 7.16 11.19 -11.80
C ARG A 4 7.61 12.60 -11.50
N MET A 5 7.46 13.00 -10.25
CA MET A 5 7.85 14.32 -9.76
C MET A 5 8.81 14.21 -8.57
N GLU A 6 9.61 15.25 -8.35
CA GLU A 6 10.50 15.32 -7.18
C GLU A 6 9.69 15.61 -5.92
N CYS A 7 9.43 14.58 -5.12
CA CYS A 7 8.76 14.70 -3.83
C CYS A 7 9.79 15.02 -2.74
N PRO A 8 9.54 16.00 -1.84
CA PRO A 8 10.45 16.31 -0.73
C PRO A 8 10.52 15.18 0.31
N ILE A 9 9.55 14.27 0.29
CA ILE A 9 9.53 13.09 1.16
C ILE A 9 10.37 11.99 0.51
N ALA A 10 11.57 11.77 1.05
CA ALA A 10 12.58 10.84 0.51
C ALA A 10 12.09 9.41 0.26
N TRP A 11 11.02 9.03 0.94
CA TRP A 11 10.49 7.67 0.91
C TRP A 11 9.24 7.51 0.04
N CYS A 12 8.71 8.62 -0.46
CA CYS A 12 7.56 8.65 -1.36
C CYS A 12 7.95 8.13 -2.75
N ASN A 13 7.03 7.47 -3.42
CA ASN A 13 7.24 6.90 -4.75
C ASN A 13 7.34 7.96 -5.87
N GLY A 14 6.95 9.22 -5.58
CA GLY A 14 7.00 10.35 -6.50
C GLY A 14 5.99 10.28 -7.65
N ASP A 15 4.98 9.41 -7.58
CA ASP A 15 3.94 9.28 -8.59
C ASP A 15 2.92 10.41 -8.46
N ILE A 16 2.79 11.26 -9.48
CA ILE A 16 1.95 12.46 -9.43
C ILE A 16 0.48 12.12 -9.16
N ASP A 17 0.01 10.98 -9.65
CA ASP A 17 -1.39 10.54 -9.49
C ASP A 17 -1.73 10.22 -8.04
N ASN A 18 -0.72 9.83 -7.24
CA ASN A 18 -0.89 9.56 -5.82
C ASN A 18 -0.91 10.83 -4.97
N HIS A 19 -0.41 11.97 -5.48
CA HIS A 19 -0.25 13.22 -4.70
C HIS A 19 -1.51 14.11 -4.68
N GLY A 20 -2.63 13.67 -5.26
CA GLY A 20 -3.89 14.44 -5.30
C GLY A 20 -4.06 15.30 -6.55
N GLY A 21 -3.17 15.18 -7.53
CA GLY A 21 -3.26 15.82 -8.85
C GLY A 21 -2.49 17.14 -8.99
N VAL A 22 -2.45 17.65 -10.22
CA VAL A 22 -1.71 18.86 -10.60
C VAL A 22 -2.33 20.10 -9.95
N GLY A 23 -1.51 20.90 -9.26
CA GLY A 23 -1.88 22.24 -8.76
C GLY A 23 -2.12 22.34 -7.25
N GLN A 24 -2.01 21.23 -6.50
CA GLN A 24 -1.98 21.28 -5.03
C GLN A 24 -0.58 21.63 -4.52
N GLU A 25 -0.53 22.36 -3.40
CA GLU A 25 0.74 22.66 -2.71
C GLU A 25 1.33 21.39 -2.08
N PRO A 26 2.66 21.26 -1.95
CA PRO A 26 3.31 20.10 -1.35
C PRO A 26 2.79 19.71 0.04
N SER A 27 2.32 20.69 0.81
CA SER A 27 1.72 20.48 2.14
C SER A 27 0.35 19.82 2.11
N GLU A 28 -0.27 19.66 0.95
CA GLU A 28 -1.58 19.02 0.78
C GLU A 28 -1.49 17.63 0.15
N TRP A 29 -0.32 17.28 -0.38
CA TRP A 29 -0.11 16.04 -1.12
C TRP A 29 -0.30 14.80 -0.26
N LEU A 30 -0.80 13.74 -0.89
CA LEU A 30 -0.76 12.40 -0.34
C LEU A 30 0.55 11.71 -0.77
N HIS A 31 1.44 11.49 0.19
CA HIS A 31 2.69 10.75 0.00
C HIS A 31 2.43 9.27 0.22
N VAL A 32 2.82 8.45 -0.75
CA VAL A 32 2.65 6.99 -0.72
C VAL A 32 3.97 6.35 -1.13
N ASP A 33 4.38 5.26 -0.48
CA ASP A 33 5.54 4.48 -0.92
C ASP A 33 5.20 3.52 -2.07
N HIS A 34 6.13 2.64 -2.46
CA HIS A 34 5.89 1.67 -3.53
C HIS A 34 4.99 0.49 -3.12
N GLY A 35 4.48 0.47 -1.89
CA GLY A 35 3.91 -0.72 -1.27
C GLY A 35 5.04 -1.65 -0.78
N ARG A 36 5.02 -1.95 0.50
CA ARG A 36 5.83 -3.01 1.11
C ARG A 36 4.99 -4.27 1.10
N ASP A 37 5.52 -5.32 0.49
CA ASP A 37 4.98 -6.68 0.54
C ASP A 37 3.66 -6.86 -0.21
N ILE A 38 3.77 -7.07 -1.53
CA ILE A 38 2.62 -7.39 -2.38
C ILE A 38 2.41 -8.91 -2.39
N VAL A 39 1.29 -9.38 -1.86
CA VAL A 39 0.88 -10.79 -1.89
C VAL A 39 -0.52 -10.91 -2.48
N HIS A 40 -0.65 -11.56 -3.63
CA HIS A 40 -1.96 -11.85 -4.23
C HIS A 40 -2.90 -10.63 -4.36
N GLY A 41 -2.35 -9.47 -4.71
CA GLY A 41 -3.12 -8.22 -4.84
C GLY A 41 -3.44 -7.53 -3.51
N ALA A 42 -2.92 -8.05 -2.39
CA ALA A 42 -2.81 -7.35 -1.12
C ALA A 42 -1.45 -6.64 -1.03
N ALA A 43 -1.38 -5.44 -0.48
CA ALA A 43 -0.16 -4.67 -0.26
C ALA A 43 -0.28 -3.78 0.97
N ILE A 44 0.84 -3.50 1.64
CA ILE A 44 0.89 -2.53 2.75
C ILE A 44 1.57 -1.26 2.25
N TYR A 45 0.89 -0.13 2.35
CA TYR A 45 1.42 1.18 1.98
C TYR A 45 1.72 2.00 3.21
N ARG A 46 2.84 2.72 3.16
CA ARG A 46 3.06 3.86 4.06
C ARG A 46 2.43 5.09 3.43
N THR A 47 1.55 5.77 4.16
CA THR A 47 0.87 6.97 3.69
C THR A 47 1.11 8.16 4.61
N GLN A 48 1.13 9.36 4.06
CA GLN A 48 1.19 10.62 4.80
C GLN A 48 0.50 11.72 3.99
N LYS A 49 -0.44 12.45 4.59
CA LYS A 49 -1.03 13.63 3.93
C LYS A 49 -0.34 14.90 4.44
N GLY A 50 0.37 15.60 3.57
CA GLY A 50 1.13 16.79 3.94
C GLY A 50 2.09 16.53 5.09
N SER A 51 2.02 17.37 6.12
CA SER A 51 2.80 17.20 7.36
C SER A 51 2.09 16.37 8.45
N ALA A 52 0.97 15.71 8.13
CA ALA A 52 0.28 14.86 9.11
C ALA A 52 1.18 13.69 9.56
N PRO A 53 0.86 13.01 10.67
CA PRO A 53 1.58 11.80 11.06
C PRO A 53 1.49 10.72 9.97
N VAL A 54 2.59 9.98 9.80
CA VAL A 54 2.65 8.79 8.95
C VAL A 54 1.63 7.76 9.44
N ARG A 55 0.95 7.11 8.49
CA ARG A 55 0.03 6.01 8.71
C ARG A 55 0.42 4.82 7.85
N TRP A 56 -0.06 3.65 8.24
CA TRP A 56 0.03 2.45 7.43
C TRP A 56 -1.36 2.01 7.00
N GLU A 57 -1.46 1.62 5.73
CA GLU A 57 -2.70 1.18 5.11
C GLU A 57 -2.46 -0.16 4.42
N MET A 58 -3.41 -1.09 4.59
CA MET A 58 -3.43 -2.33 3.83
C MET A 58 -4.49 -2.22 2.75
N VAL A 59 -4.08 -2.49 1.52
CA VAL A 59 -4.93 -2.45 0.33
C VAL A 59 -5.05 -3.86 -0.23
N VAL A 60 -6.27 -4.30 -0.55
CA VAL A 60 -6.54 -5.58 -1.21
C VAL A 60 -7.43 -5.30 -2.42
N GLY A 61 -6.97 -5.71 -3.62
CA GLY A 61 -7.73 -5.50 -4.85
C GLY A 61 -8.03 -4.01 -5.13
N GLY A 62 -7.09 -3.13 -4.78
CA GLY A 62 -7.24 -1.67 -4.94
C GLY A 62 -8.14 -0.99 -3.89
N ARG A 63 -8.61 -1.71 -2.86
CA ARG A 63 -9.41 -1.14 -1.77
C ARG A 63 -8.65 -1.16 -0.45
N VAL A 64 -8.68 -0.05 0.29
CA VAL A 64 -8.16 0.01 1.66
C VAL A 64 -9.05 -0.85 2.58
N VAL A 65 -8.48 -1.87 3.20
CA VAL A 65 -9.18 -2.80 4.11
C VAL A 65 -8.77 -2.62 5.58
N ALA A 66 -7.64 -1.96 5.84
CA ALA A 66 -7.21 -1.54 7.17
C ALA A 66 -6.37 -0.27 7.06
N ALA A 67 -6.57 0.70 7.95
CA ALA A 67 -5.87 1.98 7.92
C ALA A 67 -5.54 2.46 9.34
N GLY A 68 -4.39 3.12 9.50
CA GLY A 68 -3.94 3.67 10.78
C GLY A 68 -3.52 2.59 11.80
N ALA A 69 -3.38 1.34 11.36
CA ALA A 69 -2.88 0.26 12.19
C ALA A 69 -1.36 0.30 12.32
N ASP A 70 -0.83 -0.35 13.35
CA ASP A 70 0.60 -0.63 13.45
C ASP A 70 1.05 -1.53 12.29
N LEU A 71 2.25 -1.26 11.76
CA LEU A 71 2.84 -2.04 10.66
C LEU A 71 2.91 -3.54 10.99
N ALA A 72 3.23 -3.90 12.22
CA ALA A 72 3.33 -5.30 12.64
C ALA A 72 1.98 -6.03 12.50
N VAL A 73 0.88 -5.37 12.88
CA VAL A 73 -0.48 -5.89 12.77
C VAL A 73 -0.87 -6.09 11.30
N LEU A 74 -0.51 -5.15 10.42
CA LEU A 74 -0.78 -5.30 8.99
C LEU A 74 0.06 -6.42 8.37
N ALA A 75 1.33 -6.55 8.77
CA ALA A 75 2.20 -7.62 8.30
C ALA A 75 1.71 -9.01 8.73
N GLU A 76 1.12 -9.13 9.92
CA GLU A 76 0.43 -10.36 10.35
C GLU A 76 -0.75 -10.70 9.43
N LYS A 77 -1.65 -9.74 9.20
CA LYS A 77 -2.80 -9.93 8.29
C LYS A 77 -2.37 -10.32 6.87
N LEU A 78 -1.28 -9.73 6.38
CA LEU A 78 -0.74 -10.07 5.07
C LEU A 78 -0.19 -11.51 5.04
N ARG A 79 0.47 -11.96 6.11
CA ARG A 79 0.90 -13.36 6.25
C ARG A 79 -0.30 -14.32 6.30
N ASP A 80 -1.37 -13.95 6.98
CA ASP A 80 -2.59 -14.78 7.03
C ASP A 80 -3.21 -14.95 5.64
N ILE A 81 -3.28 -13.86 4.85
CA ILE A 81 -3.74 -13.92 3.44
C ILE A 81 -2.81 -14.79 2.60
N ALA A 82 -1.49 -14.65 2.75
CA ALA A 82 -0.52 -15.48 2.05
C ALA A 82 -0.75 -16.98 2.34
N GLY A 83 -0.86 -17.33 3.63
CA GLY A 83 -1.08 -18.71 4.07
C GLY A 83 -2.39 -19.29 3.57
N ALA A 84 -3.48 -18.50 3.59
CA ALA A 84 -4.78 -18.94 3.09
C ALA A 84 -4.74 -19.24 1.58
N VAL A 85 -4.08 -18.39 0.78
CA VAL A 85 -3.98 -18.60 -0.67
C VAL A 85 -3.15 -19.84 -1.00
N GLU A 86 -2.04 -20.07 -0.30
CA GLU A 86 -1.23 -21.28 -0.51
C GLU A 86 -2.00 -22.56 -0.14
N ALA A 87 -2.79 -22.54 0.94
CA ALA A 87 -3.64 -23.66 1.32
C ALA A 87 -4.69 -23.97 0.23
N MET A 88 -5.34 -22.95 -0.33
CA MET A 88 -6.33 -23.12 -1.40
C MET A 88 -5.72 -23.73 -2.67
N LYS A 89 -4.52 -23.28 -3.08
CA LYS A 89 -3.81 -23.86 -4.24
C LYS A 89 -3.51 -25.34 -4.03
N PHE A 90 -3.08 -25.71 -2.82
CA PHE A 90 -2.79 -27.11 -2.49
C PHE A 90 -4.05 -27.98 -2.55
N GLU A 91 -5.19 -27.49 -2.06
CA GLU A 91 -6.47 -28.20 -2.15
C GLU A 91 -6.95 -28.37 -3.59
N GLU A 92 -6.79 -27.35 -4.44
CA GLU A 92 -7.17 -27.40 -5.87
C GLU A 92 -6.31 -28.41 -6.65
N MET A 93 -4.99 -28.40 -6.43
CA MET A 93 -4.08 -29.39 -7.01
C MET A 93 -4.39 -30.81 -6.56
N SER A 94 -4.82 -30.99 -5.31
CA SER A 94 -5.16 -32.33 -4.77
C SER A 94 -6.48 -32.89 -5.30
N ARG A 95 -7.28 -32.06 -5.98
CA ARG A 95 -8.57 -32.45 -6.59
C ARG A 95 -8.50 -32.66 -8.11
N SER A 96 -7.35 -32.37 -8.72
CA SER A 96 -7.08 -32.47 -10.16
C SER A 96 -6.38 -33.76 -10.50
#